data_AF-A0A1M7HIW2-F1
#
_entry.id   AF-A0A1M7HIW2-F1
#
_cell.length_a   1.000
_cell.length_b   1.000
_cell.length_c   1.000
_cell.angle_alpha   90.00
_cell.angle_beta   90.00
_cell.angle_gamma   90.00
#
_symmetry.space_group_name_H-M   'P 1'
#
loop_
_entity.id
_entity.type
_entity.pdbx_description
1 polymer ?
#
loop_
_entity_poly.entity_id
_entity_poly.type
_entity_poly.pdbx_seq_one_letter_code
_entity_poly.pdbx_strand_id
1 'polypeptide(L)'
;MGRITETVKVLLIINVIFFVGSQFLGDYAYQLFALWFFENDNFMAWQFVSHMFMHGGLMHIVFNMYALWAFGGPIEQMLGQKKFIFFYFSAGLGAAFLHTLVNYIEFKTGYNALLDAGMSMGSIEQLLKTGEYSTAILDSVPRETLQGLYQSVNTPAVGASGAIYGILVAFGMMFPNVELFLLFVPVPIKAKFFIPALILLDLFSGLTGYSLFGGGIAHFAHIGGALFGFIMMWYWKKNQFNQNRWD
;
A
#
# COMPACT_ATOMS: atom_id res chain seq x y z
N MET A 1 16.64 -24.69 -9.81
CA MET A 1 15.63 -23.62 -9.67
C MET A 1 14.36 -24.25 -9.14
N GLY A 2 13.90 -23.85 -7.95
CA GLY A 2 12.64 -24.37 -7.40
C GLY A 2 11.44 -23.94 -8.25
N ARG A 3 10.42 -24.79 -8.35
CA ARG A 3 9.14 -24.42 -8.98
C ARG A 3 8.51 -23.26 -8.21
N ILE A 4 7.88 -22.32 -8.93
CA ILE A 4 7.05 -21.27 -8.33
C ILE A 4 5.96 -21.96 -7.51
N THR A 5 5.72 -21.47 -6.30
CA THR A 5 4.69 -22.01 -5.42
C THR A 5 3.29 -21.73 -5.98
N GLU A 6 2.34 -22.61 -5.67
CA GLU A 6 1.02 -22.57 -6.31
C GLU A 6 0.27 -21.27 -6.00
N THR A 7 0.34 -20.76 -4.76
CA THR A 7 -0.37 -19.53 -4.41
C THR A 7 0.24 -18.31 -5.08
N VAL A 8 1.57 -18.16 -5.02
CA VAL A 8 2.27 -17.07 -5.71
C VAL A 8 1.94 -17.07 -7.19
N LYS A 9 1.97 -18.24 -7.85
CA LYS A 9 1.60 -18.37 -9.26
C LYS A 9 0.18 -17.86 -9.54
N VAL A 10 -0.80 -18.26 -8.72
CA VAL A 10 -2.19 -17.78 -8.86
C VAL A 10 -2.28 -16.28 -8.65
N LEU A 11 -1.61 -15.73 -7.63
CA LEU A 11 -1.59 -14.29 -7.36
C LEU A 11 -0.96 -13.51 -8.52
N LEU A 12 0.12 -14.01 -9.12
CA LEU A 12 0.71 -13.39 -10.32
C LEU A 12 -0.29 -13.35 -11.48
N ILE A 13 -0.96 -14.49 -11.76
CA ILE A 13 -1.92 -14.60 -12.86
C ILE A 13 -3.11 -13.65 -12.66
N ILE A 14 -3.72 -13.64 -11.48
CA ILE A 14 -4.90 -12.79 -11.22
C ILE A 14 -4.57 -11.30 -11.31
N ASN A 15 -3.38 -10.88 -10.85
CA ASN A 15 -2.92 -9.50 -10.98
C ASN A 15 -2.70 -9.09 -12.44
N VAL A 16 -2.14 -9.98 -13.27
CA VAL A 16 -1.99 -9.74 -14.71
C VAL A 16 -3.37 -9.65 -15.39
N ILE A 17 -4.30 -10.53 -15.04
CA ILE A 17 -5.68 -10.48 -15.58
C ILE A 17 -6.36 -9.16 -15.18
N PHE A 18 -6.26 -8.75 -13.92
CA PHE A 18 -6.83 -7.47 -13.45
C PHE A 18 -6.22 -6.28 -14.19
N PHE A 19 -4.89 -6.25 -14.35
CA PHE A 19 -4.20 -5.17 -15.04
C PHE A 19 -4.56 -5.09 -16.52
N VAL A 20 -4.61 -6.22 -17.22
CA VAL A 20 -5.03 -6.27 -18.62
C VAL A 20 -6.50 -5.88 -18.75
N GLY A 21 -7.36 -6.42 -17.89
CA GLY A 21 -8.79 -6.08 -17.84
C GLY A 21 -9.05 -4.60 -17.60
N SER A 22 -8.27 -3.96 -16.72
CA SER A 22 -8.39 -2.52 -16.46
C SER A 22 -8.01 -1.67 -17.67
N GLN A 23 -7.13 -2.14 -18.56
CA GLN A 23 -6.81 -1.42 -19.80
C GLN A 23 -8.01 -1.39 -20.77
N PHE A 24 -8.85 -2.43 -20.77
CA PHE A 24 -10.05 -2.47 -21.61
C PHE A 24 -11.20 -1.62 -21.04
N LEU A 25 -11.31 -1.56 -19.71
CA LEU A 25 -12.37 -0.82 -19.02
C LEU A 25 -12.03 0.66 -18.77
N GLY A 26 -10.75 1.04 -18.84
CA GLY A 26 -10.29 2.41 -18.60
C GLY A 26 -10.66 2.90 -17.19
N ASP A 27 -11.14 4.15 -17.11
CA ASP A 27 -11.51 4.80 -15.84
C ASP A 27 -12.57 4.05 -15.06
N TYR A 28 -13.46 3.32 -15.75
CA TYR A 28 -14.50 2.52 -15.12
C TYR A 28 -13.93 1.42 -14.23
N ALA A 29 -12.75 0.86 -14.58
CA ALA A 29 -12.07 -0.10 -13.71
C ALA A 29 -11.64 0.54 -12.38
N TYR A 30 -11.15 1.78 -12.42
CA TYR A 30 -10.73 2.50 -11.22
C TYR A 30 -11.92 2.86 -10.34
N GLN A 31 -13.03 3.31 -10.95
CA GLN A 31 -14.27 3.57 -10.21
C GLN A 31 -14.76 2.31 -9.48
N LEU A 32 -14.72 1.15 -10.12
CA LEU A 32 -15.21 -0.10 -9.51
C LEU A 32 -14.24 -0.73 -8.52
N PHE A 33 -12.93 -0.74 -8.81
CA PHE A 33 -12.00 -1.65 -8.13
C PHE A 33 -10.86 -0.97 -7.35
N ALA A 34 -10.57 0.30 -7.60
CA ALA A 34 -9.58 1.05 -6.81
C ALA A 34 -10.19 1.44 -5.46
N LEU A 35 -9.37 1.57 -4.42
CA LEU A 35 -9.85 1.94 -3.08
C LEU A 35 -10.01 3.45 -2.98
N TRP A 36 -11.26 3.89 -3.13
CA TRP A 36 -11.65 5.28 -2.91
C TRP A 36 -11.85 5.58 -1.43
N PHE A 37 -11.72 6.85 -1.05
CA PHE A 37 -12.10 7.31 0.28
C PHE A 37 -13.63 7.32 0.41
N PHE A 38 -14.14 7.10 1.62
CA PHE A 38 -15.56 6.81 1.83
C PHE A 38 -16.50 8.01 1.56
N GLU A 39 -15.99 9.24 1.53
CA GLU A 39 -16.74 10.44 1.11
C GLU A 39 -16.76 10.62 -0.43
N ASN A 40 -16.07 9.76 -1.18
CA ASN A 40 -16.10 9.80 -2.65
C ASN A 40 -17.29 8.99 -3.19
N ASP A 41 -17.97 9.54 -4.22
CA ASP A 41 -19.12 8.90 -4.87
C ASP A 41 -18.82 7.51 -5.47
N ASN A 42 -17.54 7.21 -5.77
CA ASN A 42 -17.11 5.91 -6.30
C ASN A 42 -16.82 4.87 -5.21
N PHE A 43 -16.94 5.19 -3.92
CA PHE A 43 -16.60 4.25 -2.86
C PHE A 43 -17.52 3.03 -2.82
N MET A 44 -16.91 1.85 -2.77
CA MET A 44 -17.61 0.56 -2.71
C MET A 44 -16.88 -0.39 -1.76
N ALA A 45 -17.62 -1.12 -0.92
CA ALA A 45 -17.04 -1.91 0.17
C ALA A 45 -16.05 -3.00 -0.27
N TRP A 46 -16.22 -3.57 -1.48
CA TRP A 46 -15.30 -4.59 -2.01
C TRP A 46 -13.93 -4.04 -2.40
N GLN A 47 -13.79 -2.71 -2.52
CA GLN A 47 -12.55 -2.07 -2.91
C GLN A 47 -11.41 -2.31 -1.92
N PHE A 48 -11.72 -2.57 -0.64
CA PHE A 48 -10.75 -3.02 0.36
C PHE A 48 -10.00 -4.29 -0.04
N VAL A 49 -10.58 -5.13 -0.90
CA VAL A 49 -9.92 -6.33 -1.43
C VAL A 49 -9.51 -6.13 -2.89
N SER A 50 -10.38 -5.59 -3.74
CA SER A 50 -10.10 -5.51 -5.18
C SER A 50 -8.93 -4.57 -5.51
N HIS A 51 -8.69 -3.53 -4.72
CA HIS A 51 -7.57 -2.59 -4.98
C HIS A 51 -6.21 -3.29 -4.93
N MET A 52 -6.10 -4.38 -4.16
CA MET A 52 -4.88 -5.18 -4.04
C MET A 52 -4.46 -5.82 -5.37
N PHE A 53 -5.37 -5.87 -6.35
CA PHE A 53 -5.13 -6.43 -7.68
C PHE A 53 -5.02 -5.37 -8.79
N MET A 54 -5.41 -4.13 -8.50
CA MET A 54 -5.31 -3.00 -9.43
C MET A 54 -3.88 -2.46 -9.51
N HIS A 55 -3.47 -1.94 -10.67
CA HIS A 55 -2.14 -1.37 -10.86
C HIS A 55 -2.19 -0.13 -11.75
N GLY A 56 -1.58 0.96 -11.27
CA GLY A 56 -1.58 2.28 -11.92
C GLY A 56 -0.75 2.40 -13.21
N GLY A 57 0.02 1.37 -13.57
CA GLY A 57 0.88 1.41 -14.76
C GLY A 57 1.80 0.21 -14.89
N LEU A 58 2.47 0.11 -16.05
CA LEU A 58 3.29 -1.06 -16.41
C LEU A 58 4.45 -1.28 -15.43
N MET A 59 5.22 -0.24 -15.10
CA MET A 59 6.34 -0.37 -14.15
C MET A 59 5.86 -0.77 -12.76
N HIS A 60 4.68 -0.27 -12.34
CA HIS A 60 4.10 -0.58 -11.05
C HIS A 60 3.76 -2.08 -10.94
N ILE A 61 3.09 -2.67 -11.93
CA ILE A 61 2.82 -4.12 -11.93
C ILE A 61 4.10 -4.94 -12.05
N VAL A 62 5.04 -4.55 -12.90
CA VAL A 62 6.30 -5.31 -13.08
C VAL A 62 7.06 -5.43 -11.77
N PHE A 63 7.26 -4.34 -11.04
CA PHE A 63 7.97 -4.38 -9.76
C PHE A 63 7.21 -5.14 -8.67
N ASN A 64 5.88 -4.97 -8.58
CA ASN A 64 5.09 -5.74 -7.63
C ASN A 64 5.14 -7.24 -7.91
N MET A 65 4.98 -7.65 -9.16
CA MET A 65 5.01 -9.06 -9.54
C MET A 65 6.40 -9.66 -9.40
N TYR A 66 7.45 -8.91 -9.71
CA TYR A 66 8.83 -9.32 -9.44
C TYR A 66 9.07 -9.54 -7.95
N ALA A 67 8.67 -8.60 -7.09
CA ALA A 67 8.83 -8.72 -5.64
C ALA A 67 8.00 -9.89 -5.07
N LEU A 68 6.74 -10.04 -5.50
CA LEU A 68 5.89 -11.15 -5.08
C LEU A 68 6.48 -12.51 -5.49
N TRP A 69 7.01 -12.62 -6.71
CA TRP A 69 7.68 -13.83 -7.17
C TRP A 69 8.97 -14.12 -6.38
N ALA A 70 9.83 -13.11 -6.20
CA ALA A 70 11.14 -13.26 -5.56
C ALA A 70 11.04 -13.59 -4.06
N PHE A 71 10.13 -12.92 -3.35
CA PHE A 71 10.04 -13.01 -1.89
C PHE A 71 8.84 -13.84 -1.40
N GLY A 72 7.75 -13.90 -2.17
CA GLY A 72 6.56 -14.64 -1.78
C GLY A 72 6.78 -16.15 -1.74
N GLY A 73 7.51 -16.71 -2.70
CA GLY A 73 7.77 -18.16 -2.79
C GLY A 73 8.48 -18.72 -1.55
N PRO A 74 9.63 -18.15 -1.13
CA PRO A 74 10.31 -18.57 0.10
C PRO A 74 9.43 -18.49 1.36
N ILE A 75 8.58 -17.46 1.46
CA ILE A 75 7.67 -17.29 2.60
C ILE A 75 6.51 -18.29 2.56
N GLU A 76 5.95 -18.57 1.38
CA GLU A 76 4.92 -19.61 1.21
C GLU A 76 5.47 -20.99 1.56
N GLN A 77 6.70 -21.33 1.14
CA GLN A 77 7.32 -22.62 1.48
C GLN A 77 7.51 -22.79 2.99
N MET A 78 7.86 -21.71 3.70
CA MET A 78 8.08 -21.72 5.14
C MET A 78 6.77 -21.73 5.94
N LEU A 79 5.77 -20.94 5.54
CA LEU A 79 4.50 -20.84 6.26
C LEU A 79 3.50 -21.94 5.88
N GLY A 80 3.64 -22.50 4.68
CA GLY A 80 2.60 -23.26 4.00
C GLY A 80 1.53 -22.37 3.39
N GLN A 81 0.84 -22.90 2.37
CA GLN A 81 -0.15 -22.19 1.56
C GLN A 81 -1.22 -21.45 2.38
N LYS A 82 -1.87 -22.13 3.34
CA LYS A 82 -2.99 -21.54 4.10
C LYS A 82 -2.57 -20.31 4.90
N LYS A 83 -1.44 -20.39 5.61
CA LYS A 83 -0.90 -19.26 6.40
C LYS A 83 -0.38 -18.16 5.50
N PHE A 84 0.21 -18.48 4.35
CA PHE A 84 0.65 -17.49 3.37
C PHE A 84 -0.51 -16.68 2.79
N ILE A 85 -1.61 -17.33 2.39
CA ILE A 85 -2.81 -16.64 1.90
C ILE A 85 -3.36 -15.71 2.98
N PHE A 86 -3.54 -16.22 4.20
CA PHE A 86 -4.00 -15.40 5.33
C PHE A 86 -3.08 -14.20 5.55
N PHE A 87 -1.77 -14.43 5.57
CA PHE A 87 -0.76 -13.39 5.75
C PHE A 87 -0.83 -12.32 4.66
N TYR A 88 -0.90 -12.73 3.37
CA TYR A 88 -0.97 -11.83 2.23
C TYR A 88 -2.19 -10.90 2.32
N PHE A 89 -3.38 -11.45 2.55
CA PHE A 89 -4.60 -10.66 2.67
C PHE A 89 -4.64 -9.80 3.93
N SER A 90 -4.18 -10.32 5.08
CA SER A 90 -4.12 -9.52 6.31
C SER A 90 -3.15 -8.36 6.20
N ALA A 91 -1.99 -8.53 5.55
CA ALA A 91 -1.06 -7.43 5.30
C ALA A 91 -1.65 -6.40 4.33
N GLY A 92 -2.33 -6.85 3.25
CA GLY A 92 -3.01 -5.94 2.32
C GLY A 92 -4.18 -5.18 2.95
N LEU A 93 -5.00 -5.83 3.78
CA LEU A 93 -6.08 -5.18 4.51
C LEU A 93 -5.54 -4.22 5.59
N GLY A 94 -4.44 -4.57 6.26
CA GLY A 94 -3.74 -3.68 7.18
C GLY A 94 -3.18 -2.43 6.49
N ALA A 95 -2.64 -2.59 5.28
CA ALA A 95 -2.23 -1.49 4.41
C ALA A 95 -3.41 -0.58 4.04
N ALA A 96 -4.52 -1.16 3.58
CA ALA A 96 -5.74 -0.44 3.25
C ALA A 96 -6.30 0.34 4.46
N PHE A 97 -6.32 -0.30 5.64
CA PHE A 97 -6.76 0.33 6.88
C PHE A 97 -5.92 1.56 7.22
N LEU A 98 -4.58 1.44 7.22
CA LEU A 98 -3.72 2.57 7.57
C LEU A 98 -3.81 3.69 6.55
N HIS A 99 -3.86 3.36 5.25
CA HIS A 99 -4.06 4.33 4.19
C HIS A 99 -5.37 5.11 4.35
N THR A 100 -6.48 4.42 4.56
CA THR A 100 -7.79 5.06 4.79
C THR A 100 -7.78 5.92 6.07
N LEU A 101 -7.09 5.48 7.13
CA LEU A 101 -6.96 6.26 8.36
C LEU A 101 -6.17 7.55 8.14
N VAL A 102 -5.09 7.52 7.36
CA VAL A 102 -4.32 8.73 7.02
C VAL A 102 -5.14 9.67 6.15
N ASN A 103 -5.83 9.15 5.12
CA ASN A 103 -6.74 9.95 4.30
C ASN A 103 -7.84 10.61 5.15
N TYR A 104 -8.35 9.92 6.17
CA TYR A 104 -9.32 10.49 7.10
C TYR A 104 -8.76 11.68 7.88
N ILE A 105 -7.52 11.58 8.37
CA ILE A 105 -6.83 12.66 9.09
C ILE A 105 -6.60 13.86 8.17
N GLU A 106 -6.09 13.63 6.96
CA GLU A 106 -5.88 14.69 5.95
C GLU A 106 -7.19 15.38 5.56
N PHE A 107 -8.24 14.59 5.32
CA PHE A 107 -9.58 15.10 5.04
C PHE A 107 -10.09 15.99 6.18
N LYS A 108 -10.04 15.51 7.43
CA LYS A 108 -10.52 16.30 8.57
C LYS A 108 -9.69 17.56 8.80
N THR A 109 -8.37 17.48 8.63
CA THR A 109 -7.47 18.63 8.77
C THR A 109 -7.83 19.73 7.78
N GLY A 110 -7.89 19.42 6.49
CA GLY A 110 -8.19 20.44 5.48
C GLY A 110 -9.65 20.89 5.46
N TYR A 111 -10.60 19.98 5.72
CA TYR A 111 -12.02 20.32 5.77
C TYR A 111 -12.30 21.32 6.90
N ASN A 112 -11.75 21.08 8.09
CA ASN A 112 -11.91 22.00 9.23
C ASN A 112 -11.17 23.33 8.98
N ALA A 113 -9.96 23.31 8.42
CA ALA A 113 -9.23 24.54 8.10
C ALA A 113 -9.98 25.45 7.12
N LEU A 114 -10.68 24.87 6.14
CA LEU A 114 -11.53 25.61 5.22
C LEU A 114 -12.77 26.21 5.90
N LEU A 115 -13.42 25.46 6.79
CA LEU A 115 -14.54 25.99 7.58
C LEU A 115 -14.10 27.14 8.49
N ASP A 116 -12.95 27.00 9.16
CA ASP A 116 -12.38 28.03 10.03
C ASP A 116 -11.98 29.30 9.25
N ALA A 117 -11.59 29.14 7.98
CA ALA A 117 -11.36 30.23 7.04
C ALA A 117 -12.66 30.83 6.45
N GLY A 118 -13.83 30.39 6.90
CA GLY A 118 -15.14 30.93 6.53
C GLY A 118 -15.74 30.37 5.25
N MET A 119 -15.19 29.27 4.70
CA MET A 119 -15.73 28.63 3.50
C MET A 119 -17.03 27.88 3.83
N SER A 120 -18.05 28.01 2.97
CA SER A 120 -19.31 27.26 3.13
C SER A 120 -19.11 25.78 2.79
N MET A 121 -19.90 24.89 3.40
CA MET A 121 -19.86 23.45 3.09
C MET A 121 -20.05 23.15 1.61
N GLY A 122 -20.97 23.87 0.93
CA GLY A 122 -21.20 23.71 -0.50
C GLY A 122 -20.01 24.13 -1.36
N SER A 123 -19.26 25.16 -0.94
CA SER A 123 -18.03 25.57 -1.60
C SER A 123 -16.90 24.54 -1.39
N ILE A 124 -16.82 23.93 -0.21
CA ILE A 124 -15.88 22.82 0.05
C ILE A 124 -16.23 21.60 -0.80
N GLU A 125 -17.51 21.25 -0.93
CA GLU A 125 -17.96 20.16 -1.79
C GLU A 125 -17.62 20.44 -3.27
N GLN A 126 -17.81 21.67 -3.72
CA GLN A 126 -17.41 22.08 -5.08
C GLN A 126 -15.89 21.95 -5.26
N LEU A 127 -15.08 22.40 -4.29
CA LEU A 127 -13.63 22.22 -4.30
C LEU A 127 -13.25 20.74 -4.39
N LEU A 128 -13.90 19.87 -3.62
CA LEU A 128 -13.63 18.43 -3.66
C LEU A 128 -13.98 17.81 -5.01
N LYS A 129 -15.03 18.30 -5.68
CA LYS A 129 -15.46 17.81 -7.00
C LYS A 129 -14.61 18.34 -8.17
N THR A 130 -14.25 19.62 -8.14
CA THR A 130 -13.60 20.29 -9.28
C THR A 130 -12.11 20.53 -9.09
N GLY A 131 -11.63 20.51 -7.85
CA GLY A 131 -10.27 20.94 -7.49
C GLY A 131 -10.07 22.45 -7.52
N GLU A 132 -11.12 23.23 -7.76
CA GLU A 132 -11.04 24.68 -7.92
C GLU A 132 -11.28 25.40 -6.58
N TYR A 133 -10.46 26.43 -6.32
CA TYR A 133 -10.60 27.31 -5.16
C TYR A 133 -10.07 28.72 -5.47
N SER A 134 -10.57 29.71 -4.75
CA SER A 134 -10.05 31.08 -4.84
C SER A 134 -8.64 31.16 -4.26
N THR A 135 -7.69 31.76 -4.98
CA THR A 135 -6.30 31.90 -4.50
C THR A 135 -6.18 32.69 -3.20
N ALA A 136 -7.16 33.52 -2.86
CA ALA A 136 -7.21 34.26 -1.59
C ALA A 136 -7.28 33.32 -0.36
N ILE A 137 -7.76 32.08 -0.53
CA ILE A 137 -7.80 31.12 0.58
C ILE A 137 -6.40 30.75 1.06
N LEU A 138 -5.37 30.90 0.21
CA LEU A 138 -3.98 30.56 0.53
C LEU A 138 -3.36 31.50 1.58
N ASP A 139 -3.98 32.66 1.83
CA ASP A 139 -3.58 33.56 2.92
C ASP A 139 -3.96 32.99 4.30
N SER A 140 -4.93 32.06 4.34
CA SER A 140 -5.46 31.47 5.59
C SER A 140 -5.21 29.97 5.72
N VAL A 141 -5.17 29.25 4.60
CA VAL A 141 -5.01 27.79 4.57
C VAL A 141 -3.79 27.42 3.72
N PRO A 142 -2.80 26.71 4.30
CA PRO A 142 -1.62 26.27 3.55
C PRO A 142 -1.99 25.43 2.33
N ARG A 143 -1.22 25.57 1.25
CA ARG A 143 -1.44 24.83 0.01
C ARG A 143 -1.37 23.32 0.22
N GLU A 144 -0.47 22.88 1.09
CA GLU A 144 -0.26 21.48 1.44
C GLU A 144 -1.51 20.88 2.07
N THR A 145 -2.17 21.64 2.94
CA THR A 145 -3.44 21.24 3.59
C THR A 145 -4.57 21.08 2.57
N LEU A 146 -4.68 22.00 1.60
CA LEU A 146 -5.67 21.89 0.52
C LEU A 146 -5.39 20.70 -0.40
N GLN A 147 -4.11 20.47 -0.70
CA GLN A 147 -3.69 19.35 -1.51
C GLN A 147 -3.97 18.01 -0.79
N GLY A 148 -3.65 17.90 0.50
CA GLY A 148 -3.93 16.73 1.33
C GLY A 148 -5.42 16.40 1.38
N LEU A 149 -6.27 17.42 1.60
CA LEU A 149 -7.72 17.29 1.53
C LEU A 149 -8.20 16.80 0.16
N TYR A 150 -7.77 17.44 -0.93
CA TYR A 150 -8.26 17.09 -2.25
C TYR A 150 -7.82 15.68 -2.65
N GLN A 151 -6.55 15.35 -2.41
CA GLN A 151 -6.00 14.06 -2.78
C GLN A 151 -6.56 12.91 -1.92
N SER A 152 -6.86 13.15 -0.64
CA SER A 152 -7.44 12.12 0.23
C SER A 152 -8.79 11.63 -0.28
N VAL A 153 -9.57 12.49 -0.96
CA VAL A 153 -10.87 12.15 -1.56
C VAL A 153 -10.72 11.65 -3.01
N ASN A 154 -9.84 12.26 -3.79
CA ASN A 154 -9.81 12.09 -5.26
C ASN A 154 -8.67 11.21 -5.80
N THR A 155 -7.77 10.72 -4.94
CA THR A 155 -6.69 9.82 -5.36
C THR A 155 -6.91 8.44 -4.75
N PRO A 156 -7.44 7.47 -5.50
CA PRO A 156 -7.70 6.14 -4.96
C PRO A 156 -6.41 5.32 -4.83
N ALA A 157 -6.38 4.40 -3.87
CA ALA A 157 -5.29 3.44 -3.74
C ALA A 157 -5.44 2.26 -4.71
N VAL A 158 -4.32 1.82 -5.28
CA VAL A 158 -4.19 0.62 -6.10
C VAL A 158 -2.85 -0.06 -5.82
N GLY A 159 -2.80 -1.38 -5.86
CA GLY A 159 -1.55 -2.14 -5.86
C GLY A 159 -1.50 -3.27 -4.84
N ALA A 160 -0.77 -4.32 -5.19
CA ALA A 160 -0.42 -5.42 -4.29
C ALA A 160 0.67 -5.04 -3.26
N SER A 161 1.26 -3.85 -3.38
CA SER A 161 2.47 -3.43 -2.68
C SER A 161 2.32 -3.45 -1.15
N GLY A 162 1.15 -3.11 -0.60
CA GLY A 162 0.89 -3.25 0.84
C GLY A 162 1.12 -4.68 1.35
N ALA A 163 0.55 -5.68 0.67
CA ALA A 163 0.78 -7.09 1.02
C ALA A 163 2.24 -7.51 0.81
N ILE A 164 2.87 -7.02 -0.26
CA ILE A 164 4.28 -7.29 -0.57
C ILE A 164 5.21 -6.71 0.49
N TYR A 165 4.94 -5.52 1.04
CA TYR A 165 5.72 -4.97 2.15
C TYR A 165 5.64 -5.85 3.39
N GLY A 166 4.46 -6.43 3.67
CA GLY A 166 4.33 -7.47 4.69
C GLY A 166 5.22 -8.68 4.40
N ILE A 167 5.23 -9.17 3.16
CA ILE A 167 6.11 -10.29 2.73
C ILE A 167 7.59 -9.93 2.87
N LEU A 168 7.99 -8.72 2.49
CA LEU A 168 9.37 -8.25 2.61
C LEU A 168 9.80 -8.24 4.08
N VAL A 169 8.98 -7.72 4.99
CA VAL A 169 9.25 -7.78 6.43
C VAL A 169 9.41 -9.22 6.90
N ALA A 170 8.49 -10.10 6.52
CA ALA A 170 8.57 -11.52 6.87
C ALA A 170 9.88 -12.15 6.36
N PHE A 171 10.28 -11.81 5.14
CA PHE A 171 11.53 -12.26 4.54
C PHE A 171 12.75 -11.76 5.30
N GLY A 172 12.79 -10.47 5.66
CA GLY A 172 13.90 -9.89 6.44
C GLY A 172 14.05 -10.53 7.82
N MET A 173 12.94 -10.92 8.45
CA MET A 173 12.92 -11.58 9.76
C MET A 173 13.36 -13.05 9.72
N MET A 174 13.09 -13.74 8.62
CA MET A 174 13.28 -15.19 8.50
C MET A 174 14.54 -15.56 7.71
N PHE A 175 14.96 -14.72 6.78
CA PHE A 175 16.12 -14.91 5.93
C PHE A 175 17.11 -13.73 6.05
N PRO A 176 17.50 -13.30 7.27
CA PRO A 176 18.20 -12.04 7.51
C PRO A 176 19.58 -11.94 6.83
N ASN A 177 20.22 -13.07 6.55
CA ASN A 177 21.55 -13.14 5.95
C ASN A 177 21.52 -13.46 4.46
N VAL A 178 20.35 -13.63 3.84
CA VAL A 178 20.26 -13.78 2.38
C VAL A 178 20.73 -12.48 1.72
N GLU A 179 21.61 -12.64 0.74
CA GLU A 179 22.22 -11.57 -0.02
C GLU A 179 21.35 -11.23 -1.24
N LEU A 180 20.94 -9.98 -1.32
CA LEU A 180 20.08 -9.46 -2.38
C LEU A 180 20.93 -8.64 -3.36
N PHE A 181 20.87 -9.01 -4.63
CA PHE A 181 21.51 -8.27 -5.72
C PHE A 181 20.54 -7.21 -6.24
N LEU A 182 20.94 -5.95 -6.15
CA LEU A 182 20.22 -4.84 -6.78
C LEU A 182 20.84 -4.58 -8.14
N LEU A 183 20.01 -4.32 -9.15
CA LEU A 183 20.42 -4.20 -10.56
C LEU A 183 21.58 -3.21 -10.78
N PHE A 184 21.68 -2.17 -9.94
CA PHE A 184 22.67 -1.09 -10.06
C PHE A 184 23.66 -0.99 -8.90
N VAL A 185 23.57 -1.87 -7.90
CA VAL A 185 24.52 -1.90 -6.78
C VAL A 185 25.39 -3.15 -6.94
N PRO A 186 26.69 -3.01 -7.25
CA PRO A 186 27.57 -4.14 -7.55
C PRO A 186 27.89 -5.00 -6.32
N VAL A 187 27.42 -4.60 -5.14
CA VAL A 187 27.64 -5.28 -3.87
C VAL A 187 26.32 -5.85 -3.37
N PRO A 188 26.24 -7.17 -3.08
CA PRO A 188 25.05 -7.75 -2.49
C PRO A 188 24.78 -7.17 -1.10
N ILE A 189 23.52 -6.87 -0.80
CA ILE A 189 23.09 -6.35 0.51
C ILE A 189 22.28 -7.42 1.22
N LYS A 190 22.61 -7.69 2.48
CA LYS A 190 21.85 -8.65 3.29
C LYS A 190 20.44 -8.13 3.56
N ALA A 191 19.46 -9.03 3.51
CA ALA A 191 18.04 -8.74 3.74
C ALA A 191 17.78 -7.94 5.02
N LYS A 192 18.50 -8.23 6.12
CA LYS A 192 18.39 -7.51 7.41
C LYS A 192 18.76 -6.03 7.36
N PHE A 193 19.51 -5.59 6.34
CA PHE A 193 19.83 -4.18 6.13
C PHE A 193 18.96 -3.59 5.04
N PHE A 194 18.80 -4.31 3.93
CA PHE A 194 18.06 -3.85 2.77
C PHE A 194 16.59 -3.54 3.09
N ILE A 195 15.88 -4.46 3.73
CA ILE A 195 14.44 -4.32 3.97
C ILE A 195 14.12 -3.19 4.94
N PRO A 196 14.79 -3.05 6.11
CA PRO A 196 14.58 -1.89 6.97
C PRO A 196 14.92 -0.57 6.28
N ALA A 197 16.01 -0.51 5.49
CA ALA A 197 16.36 0.70 4.76
C ALA A 197 15.29 1.08 3.74
N LEU A 198 14.72 0.11 3.01
CA LEU A 198 13.61 0.32 2.08
C LEU A 198 12.38 0.89 2.80
N ILE A 199 11.98 0.30 3.93
CA ILE A 199 10.82 0.76 4.72
C ILE A 199 11.06 2.16 5.30
N LEU A 200 12.26 2.45 5.78
CA LEU A 200 12.62 3.77 6.32
C LEU A 200 12.63 4.84 5.23
N LEU A 201 13.14 4.53 4.03
CA LEU A 201 13.10 5.43 2.88
C LEU A 201 11.65 5.74 2.48
N ASP A 202 10.80 4.72 2.48
CA ASP A 202 9.38 4.85 2.14
C ASP A 202 8.61 5.66 3.19
N LEU A 203 8.90 5.44 4.48
CA LEU A 203 8.36 6.25 5.58
C LEU A 203 8.81 7.71 5.47
N PHE A 204 10.10 7.94 5.22
CA PHE A 204 10.64 9.29 5.00
C PHE A 204 9.93 9.98 3.83
N SER A 205 9.71 9.26 2.73
CA SER A 205 9.02 9.79 1.55
C SER A 205 7.57 10.17 1.87
N GLY A 206 6.85 9.31 2.62
CA GLY A 206 5.49 9.60 3.07
C GLY A 206 5.38 10.79 4.03
N LEU A 207 6.37 10.99 4.91
CA LEU A 207 6.36 12.09 5.89
C LEU A 207 6.82 13.43 5.32
N THR A 208 7.70 13.42 4.31
CA THR A 208 8.30 14.64 3.76
C THR A 208 7.70 15.07 2.43
N GLY A 209 6.91 14.21 1.79
CA GLY A 209 6.45 14.39 0.42
C GLY A 209 7.56 14.26 -0.63
N TYR A 210 8.82 14.05 -0.22
CA TYR A 210 9.94 13.81 -1.12
C TYR A 210 9.84 12.40 -1.68
N SER A 211 9.59 12.26 -2.98
CA SER A 211 9.54 10.95 -3.63
C SER A 211 10.57 10.86 -4.75
N LEU A 212 11.46 9.87 -4.64
CA LEU A 212 12.44 9.55 -5.69
C LEU A 212 11.79 8.96 -6.95
N PHE A 213 10.59 8.40 -6.83
CA PHE A 213 9.90 7.69 -7.93
C PHE A 213 8.43 8.14 -8.12
N GLY A 214 8.01 9.23 -7.47
CA GLY A 214 6.67 9.84 -7.56
C GLY A 214 5.60 9.24 -6.63
N GLY A 215 4.66 10.09 -6.17
CA GLY A 215 3.38 9.72 -5.52
C GLY A 215 3.36 9.76 -3.98
N GLY A 216 2.81 10.82 -3.38
CA GLY A 216 2.90 11.11 -1.93
C GLY A 216 2.00 10.31 -0.97
N ILE A 217 0.99 9.56 -1.43
CA ILE A 217 -0.01 8.94 -0.52
C ILE A 217 0.11 7.41 -0.44
N ALA A 218 0.67 6.76 -1.47
CA ALA A 218 0.84 5.30 -1.48
C ALA A 218 1.82 4.80 -0.39
N HIS A 219 2.70 5.67 0.12
CA HIS A 219 3.69 5.35 1.15
C HIS A 219 3.05 4.83 2.45
N PHE A 220 1.94 5.42 2.92
CA PHE A 220 1.31 4.96 4.17
C PHE A 220 0.66 3.58 4.04
N ALA A 221 0.21 3.19 2.84
CA ALA A 221 -0.27 1.84 2.58
C ALA A 221 0.87 0.82 2.76
N HIS A 222 2.05 1.09 2.21
CA HIS A 222 3.22 0.24 2.36
C HIS A 222 3.65 0.09 3.83
N ILE A 223 3.66 1.18 4.60
CA ILE A 223 3.96 1.15 6.03
C ILE A 223 2.94 0.32 6.80
N GLY A 224 1.64 0.43 6.46
CA GLY A 224 0.59 -0.39 7.05
C GLY A 224 0.82 -1.88 6.78
N GLY A 225 1.14 -2.22 5.54
CA GLY A 225 1.50 -3.59 5.15
C GLY A 225 2.71 -4.14 5.91
N ALA A 226 3.78 -3.35 6.01
CA ALA A 226 4.97 -3.69 6.77
C ALA A 226 4.68 -3.89 8.27
N LEU A 227 3.91 -3.00 8.87
CA LEU A 227 3.53 -3.05 10.29
C LEU A 227 2.71 -4.31 10.61
N PHE A 228 1.64 -4.56 9.86
CA PHE A 228 0.80 -5.74 10.08
C PHE A 228 1.56 -7.03 9.78
N GLY A 229 2.40 -7.04 8.73
CA GLY A 229 3.31 -8.14 8.44
C GLY A 229 4.28 -8.43 9.59
N PHE A 230 4.89 -7.38 10.16
CA PHE A 230 5.77 -7.49 11.32
C PHE A 230 5.04 -8.09 12.53
N ILE A 231 3.87 -7.54 12.89
CA ILE A 231 3.09 -7.99 14.05
C ILE A 231 2.74 -9.47 13.92
N MET A 232 2.22 -9.88 12.76
CA MET A 232 1.86 -11.28 12.50
C MET A 232 3.07 -12.21 12.59
N MET A 233 4.18 -11.87 11.93
CA MET A 233 5.39 -12.71 11.95
C MET A 233 6.04 -12.77 13.32
N TRP A 234 6.10 -11.65 14.03
CA TRP A 234 6.61 -11.59 15.40
C TRP A 234 5.76 -12.49 16.32
N TYR A 235 4.43 -12.38 16.24
CA TYR A 235 3.51 -13.19 17.02
C TYR A 235 3.66 -14.69 16.70
N TRP A 236 3.71 -15.08 15.43
CA TRP A 236 3.88 -16.49 15.05
C TRP A 236 5.23 -17.06 15.45
N LYS A 237 6.33 -16.31 15.26
CA LYS A 237 7.67 -16.73 15.66
C LYS A 237 7.78 -16.92 17.18
N LYS A 238 7.13 -16.05 17.97
CA LYS A 238 7.10 -16.16 19.43
C LYS A 238 6.27 -17.36 19.91
N ASN A 239 5.19 -17.70 19.22
CA ASN A 239 4.26 -18.76 19.63
C ASN A 239 4.51 -20.12 18.98
N GLN A 240 5.47 -20.25 18.05
CA GLN A 240 5.77 -21.48 17.33
C GLN A 240 6.11 -22.66 18.26
N PHE A 241 6.67 -22.40 19.44
CA PHE A 241 7.03 -23.43 20.43
C PHE A 241 6.01 -23.61 21.55
N ASN A 242 4.99 -22.75 21.67
CA ASN A 242 4.00 -22.85 22.75
C ASN A 242 3.07 -24.05 22.59
N GLN A 243 2.87 -24.55 21.38
CA GLN A 243 2.07 -25.77 21.11
C GLN A 243 2.86 -27.07 21.40
N ASN A 244 4.16 -26.98 21.67
CA ASN A 244 5.04 -28.11 21.99
C ASN A 244 5.57 -28.06 23.43
N ARG A 245 5.05 -27.15 24.27
CA ARG A 245 5.32 -27.18 25.72
C ARG A 245 4.40 -28.24 26.31
N TRP A 246 5.01 -29.31 26.80
CA TRP A 246 4.35 -30.25 27.68
C TRP A 246 4.28 -29.52 29.02
N ASP A 247 3.09 -29.05 29.40
CA ASP A 247 2.81 -28.63 30.78
C ASP A 247 2.57 -29.89 31.64
#